data_AF-L7VV25-F1
#
_entry.id   AF-L7VV25-F1
#
_cell.length_a   1.000
_cell.length_b   1.000
_cell.length_c   1.000
_cell.angle_alpha   90.00
_cell.angle_beta   90.00
_cell.angle_gamma   90.00
#
_symmetry.space_group_name_H-M   'P 1'
#
loop_
_entity.id
_entity.type
_entity.pdbx_description
1 polymer ?
#
loop_
_entity_poly.entity_id
_entity_poly.type
_entity_poly.pdbx_seq_one_letter_code
_entity_poly.pdbx_strand_id
1 'polypeptide(L)'
;MLAQDPDVLHSDGGALTTSVSVPAERLERGPKGHRVHVIDYDASANLFYRARDNEVESDPYAKVSDVEKLIRDPHFHQQNVYAIAMATLCEFEGALGRPVGWGFSEASHQLKISPHAFADANAYYSRESESLNFGYFPREDGQTVFTCLSHDIVVHETSHALLDGLRPYYFKPSSTDQAAFHEGFSDVVALLSVFRSEEIIREALRSLMTKNLRISLDRLTLDGLGSTSLARLAEQMGAALEGVPSSALRESLKIKPDRSHYTSARFEEEHDRGELLVAVIMRAFMMTWLSRLQPHREGQPAGLHAGIVAEEGATAARQLLRICIRALDYLPPVDLTYPDYVSALLTADMQLYPDDDKYHYRKVLKETFAAYGIDPASRDRSDGAWNPPCEDDFSMVGVHFERMQRDPTEVFRFIWENESFASTPADDGRPITLFRPRKLGEARRKSPYHPDPMVTHVVVTLVRRRHAKSDQYLPLVDDSGKVISARVSLYGKKTWPYARALCTEFLAAPREQRKPALEITESGKTILVRVPEGESFSLLIFPDGDPATIGRQHAFGEQRLFKALQRASYNLVANRAKSIAVAAAKC
;
A
#
# COMPACT_ATOMS: atom_id res chain seq x y z
N MET A 1 19.67 -3.35 14.02
CA MET A 1 18.94 -2.41 13.15
C MET A 1 18.56 -1.18 13.95
N LEU A 2 18.16 -0.08 13.31
CA LEU A 2 17.58 1.04 14.06
C LEU A 2 16.24 0.62 14.67
N ALA A 3 15.96 1.07 15.89
CA ALA A 3 14.69 0.80 16.53
C ALA A 3 13.58 1.68 15.94
N GLN A 4 13.91 2.89 15.51
CA GLN A 4 13.03 3.87 14.89
C GLN A 4 13.84 4.71 13.88
N ASP A 5 13.46 5.95 13.60
CA ASP A 5 14.20 6.87 12.75
C ASP A 5 15.57 7.24 13.35
N PRO A 6 16.56 7.61 12.52
CA PRO A 6 17.87 8.02 13.00
C PRO A 6 17.85 9.24 13.95
N ASP A 7 16.83 10.09 13.85
CA ASP A 7 16.63 11.26 14.72
C ASP A 7 16.17 10.86 16.14
N VAL A 8 15.77 9.61 16.36
CA VAL A 8 15.39 9.08 17.68
C VAL A 8 16.61 8.47 18.35
N LEU A 9 17.20 9.25 19.26
CA LEU A 9 18.44 8.90 19.97
C LEU A 9 18.18 8.55 21.42
N HIS A 10 19.08 7.77 22.01
CA HIS A 10 19.21 7.65 23.45
C HIS A 10 19.59 9.00 24.08
N SER A 11 19.36 9.15 25.39
CA SER A 11 19.69 10.38 26.12
C SER A 11 21.17 10.77 26.12
N ASP A 12 22.06 9.82 25.83
CA ASP A 12 23.50 10.06 25.68
C ASP A 12 23.89 10.45 24.24
N GLY A 13 22.92 10.58 23.33
CA GLY A 13 23.12 10.88 21.92
C GLY A 13 23.44 9.66 21.05
N GLY A 14 23.43 8.44 21.62
CA GLY A 14 23.64 7.21 20.86
C GLY A 14 22.43 6.81 20.01
N ALA A 15 22.67 6.08 18.93
CA ALA A 15 21.62 5.51 18.08
C ALA A 15 20.70 4.59 18.89
N LEU A 16 19.38 4.80 18.82
CA LEU A 16 18.42 3.86 19.39
C LEU A 16 18.33 2.63 18.47
N THR A 17 18.93 1.52 18.90
CA THR A 17 18.98 0.27 18.13
C THR A 17 18.18 -0.82 18.81
N THR A 18 17.71 -1.79 18.03
CA THR A 18 17.04 -2.98 18.55
C THR A 18 17.51 -4.22 17.82
N SER A 19 17.38 -5.36 18.49
CA SER A 19 17.66 -6.68 17.93
C SER A 19 16.36 -7.32 17.48
N VAL A 20 16.38 -7.90 16.28
CA VAL A 20 15.24 -8.68 15.76
C VAL A 20 15.68 -10.10 15.45
N SER A 21 14.78 -11.03 15.75
CA SER A 21 14.92 -12.42 15.32
C SER A 21 14.36 -12.54 13.90
N VAL A 22 15.22 -12.92 12.96
CA VAL A 22 14.82 -13.34 11.60
C VAL A 22 14.90 -14.87 11.50
N PRO A 23 14.16 -15.52 10.59
CA PRO A 23 14.23 -16.96 10.41
C PRO A 23 15.65 -17.38 10.07
N ALA A 24 16.09 -18.48 10.67
CA ALA A 24 17.36 -19.08 10.30
C ALA A 24 17.25 -19.59 8.86
N GLU A 25 17.90 -18.90 7.93
CA GLU A 25 17.92 -19.24 6.51
C GLU A 25 19.33 -19.09 5.92
N ARG A 26 19.56 -19.73 4.77
CA ARG A 26 20.78 -19.49 4.01
C ARG A 26 20.76 -18.07 3.45
N LEU A 27 21.63 -17.21 3.97
CA LEU A 27 21.74 -15.82 3.58
C LEU A 27 22.87 -15.63 2.55
N GLU A 28 22.54 -15.16 1.36
CA GLU A 28 23.50 -14.77 0.32
C GLU A 28 23.77 -13.26 0.35
N ARG A 29 24.81 -12.82 -0.36
CA ARG A 29 25.13 -11.39 -0.54
C ARG A 29 23.95 -10.68 -1.19
N GLY A 30 23.61 -9.51 -0.66
CA GLY A 30 22.43 -8.73 -1.06
C GLY A 30 22.04 -7.74 0.03
N PRO A 31 21.72 -8.17 1.27
CA PRO A 31 21.43 -9.53 1.72
C PRO A 31 20.28 -10.18 0.94
N LYS A 32 20.36 -11.51 0.76
CA LYS A 32 19.39 -12.28 -0.03
C LYS A 32 19.03 -13.57 0.69
N GLY A 33 17.76 -13.66 1.10
CA GLY A 33 17.14 -14.88 1.62
C GLY A 33 16.22 -15.53 0.60
N HIS A 34 15.48 -16.55 1.00
CA HIS A 34 14.51 -17.23 0.13
C HIS A 34 13.26 -16.37 -0.17
N ARG A 35 13.00 -15.33 0.65
CA ARG A 35 11.80 -14.47 0.54
C ARG A 35 12.08 -13.03 0.15
N VAL A 36 13.27 -12.53 0.45
CA VAL A 36 13.65 -11.13 0.24
C VAL A 36 15.03 -11.06 -0.41
N HIS A 37 15.21 -10.12 -1.34
CA HIS A 37 16.48 -9.85 -1.99
C HIS A 37 16.72 -8.35 -2.08
N VAL A 38 17.73 -7.86 -1.36
CA VAL A 38 18.14 -6.46 -1.47
C VAL A 38 18.98 -6.27 -2.73
N ILE A 39 18.50 -5.42 -3.63
CA ILE A 39 19.12 -5.02 -4.90
C ILE A 39 19.15 -3.50 -4.92
N ASP A 40 20.29 -2.94 -4.55
CA ASP A 40 20.41 -1.51 -4.26
C ASP A 40 20.91 -0.73 -5.49
N TYR A 41 19.97 -0.43 -6.38
CA TYR A 41 20.22 0.36 -7.58
C TYR A 41 19.49 1.69 -7.53
N ASP A 42 20.27 2.77 -7.52
CA ASP A 42 19.77 4.13 -7.55
C ASP A 42 19.57 4.59 -8.99
N ALA A 43 18.30 4.76 -9.36
CA ALA A 43 17.91 5.19 -10.70
C ALA A 43 18.21 6.68 -10.94
N SER A 44 18.27 7.50 -9.88
CA SER A 44 18.51 8.94 -9.98
C SER A 44 20.00 9.26 -10.12
N ALA A 45 20.86 8.58 -9.34
CA ALA A 45 22.31 8.71 -9.46
C ALA A 45 22.93 7.76 -10.51
N ASN A 46 22.15 6.82 -11.06
CA ASN A 46 22.64 5.75 -11.93
C ASN A 46 23.80 4.97 -11.26
N LEU A 47 23.60 4.64 -9.98
CA LEU A 47 24.62 4.05 -9.10
C LEU A 47 24.14 2.71 -8.57
N PHE A 48 24.97 1.69 -8.70
CA PHE A 48 24.74 0.40 -8.07
C PHE A 48 25.56 0.28 -6.80
N TYR A 49 24.89 0.29 -5.64
CA TYR A 49 25.52 0.06 -4.34
C TYR A 49 25.81 -1.43 -4.21
N ARG A 50 27.10 -1.76 -4.08
CA ARG A 50 27.50 -3.17 -3.94
C ARG A 50 27.07 -3.71 -2.59
N ALA A 51 26.65 -4.97 -2.58
CA ALA A 51 26.46 -5.71 -1.34
C ALA A 51 27.80 -5.98 -0.66
N ARG A 52 27.79 -6.11 0.67
CA ARG A 52 28.98 -6.43 1.47
C ARG A 52 29.61 -7.76 1.02
N ASP A 53 30.93 -7.79 0.90
CA ASP A 53 31.68 -8.97 0.46
C ASP A 53 31.92 -10.03 1.58
N ASN A 54 31.83 -9.64 2.86
CA ASN A 54 32.23 -10.45 4.02
C ASN A 54 31.06 -11.18 4.70
N GLU A 55 31.38 -12.28 5.42
CA GLU A 55 30.51 -13.15 6.27
C GLU A 55 29.11 -12.58 6.53
N VAL A 56 28.12 -12.97 5.74
CA VAL A 56 26.74 -12.43 5.85
C VAL A 56 26.06 -12.84 7.17
N GLU A 57 26.62 -13.82 7.87
CA GLU A 57 26.10 -14.35 9.14
C GLU A 57 26.54 -13.54 10.37
N SER A 58 27.55 -12.66 10.24
CA SER A 58 27.96 -11.78 11.34
C SER A 58 27.35 -10.38 11.19
N ASP A 59 26.76 -9.88 12.28
CA ASP A 59 26.26 -8.50 12.37
C ASP A 59 27.37 -7.57 12.89
N PRO A 60 28.03 -6.78 12.00
CA PRO A 60 29.08 -5.85 12.41
C PRO A 60 28.52 -4.60 13.11
N TYR A 61 27.21 -4.35 13.00
CA TYR A 61 26.54 -3.18 13.56
C TYR A 61 26.00 -3.45 14.96
N ALA A 62 26.00 -4.70 15.43
CA ALA A 62 25.46 -5.11 16.73
C ALA A 62 26.03 -4.33 17.94
N LYS A 63 27.23 -3.74 17.81
CA LYS A 63 27.90 -2.96 18.86
C LYS A 63 28.13 -1.49 18.47
N VAL A 64 27.51 -1.01 17.39
CA VAL A 64 27.68 0.36 16.91
C VAL A 64 26.58 1.23 17.52
N SER A 65 26.97 2.16 18.39
CA SER A 65 26.07 3.16 19.00
C SER A 65 26.14 4.54 18.35
N ASP A 66 27.06 4.74 17.39
CA ASP A 66 27.28 6.02 16.72
C ASP A 66 26.34 6.15 15.52
N VAL A 67 25.32 6.99 15.64
CA VAL A 67 24.26 7.13 14.63
C VAL A 67 24.80 7.62 13.29
N GLU A 68 25.78 8.52 13.29
CA GLU A 68 26.37 9.07 12.07
C GLU A 68 27.12 7.99 11.29
N LYS A 69 27.74 7.03 11.98
CA LYS A 69 28.37 5.88 11.32
C LYS A 69 27.35 4.98 10.66
N LEU A 70 26.17 4.82 11.27
CA LEU A 70 25.09 4.01 10.71
C LEU A 70 24.47 4.68 9.48
N ILE A 71 24.12 5.97 9.57
CA ILE A 71 23.51 6.76 8.48
C ILE A 71 24.43 6.87 7.25
N ARG A 72 25.75 6.86 7.45
CA ARG A 72 26.71 7.04 6.35
C ARG A 72 27.13 5.74 5.67
N ASP A 73 26.70 4.58 6.17
CA ASP A 73 27.09 3.27 5.63
C ASP A 73 25.94 2.61 4.83
N PRO A 74 26.01 2.60 3.48
CA PRO A 74 25.00 1.95 2.66
C PRO A 74 24.81 0.46 2.95
N HIS A 75 25.84 -0.23 3.46
CA HIS A 75 25.69 -1.63 3.85
C HIS A 75 24.83 -1.79 5.10
N PHE A 76 24.84 -0.79 6.01
CA PHE A 76 23.91 -0.76 7.12
C PHE A 76 22.48 -0.57 6.60
N HIS A 77 22.27 0.29 5.60
CA HIS A 77 20.94 0.53 5.02
C HIS A 77 20.36 -0.77 4.44
N GLN A 78 21.17 -1.52 3.70
CA GLN A 78 20.82 -2.83 3.15
C GLN A 78 20.46 -3.84 4.26
N GLN A 79 21.24 -3.91 5.33
CA GLN A 79 20.95 -4.80 6.47
C GLN A 79 19.68 -4.36 7.23
N ASN A 80 19.49 -3.05 7.41
CA ASN A 80 18.37 -2.45 8.13
C ASN A 80 17.04 -2.81 7.44
N VAL A 81 16.91 -2.52 6.15
CA VAL A 81 15.68 -2.84 5.41
C VAL A 81 15.42 -4.34 5.33
N TYR A 82 16.46 -5.15 5.17
CA TYR A 82 16.32 -6.61 5.14
C TYR A 82 15.77 -7.13 6.47
N ALA A 83 16.38 -6.72 7.58
CA ALA A 83 16.00 -7.15 8.92
C ALA A 83 14.56 -6.75 9.26
N ILE A 84 14.18 -5.50 8.96
CA ILE A 84 12.82 -5.01 9.22
C ILE A 84 11.80 -5.73 8.34
N ALA A 85 12.03 -5.84 7.02
CA ALA A 85 11.10 -6.52 6.12
C ALA A 85 10.91 -8.01 6.49
N MET A 86 11.99 -8.71 6.82
CA MET A 86 11.92 -10.11 7.27
C MET A 86 11.22 -10.25 8.62
N ALA A 87 11.46 -9.34 9.58
CA ALA A 87 10.76 -9.33 10.85
C ALA A 87 9.25 -9.10 10.67
N THR A 88 8.85 -8.18 9.79
CA THR A 88 7.44 -7.94 9.46
C THR A 88 6.81 -9.17 8.83
N LEU A 89 7.47 -9.80 7.84
CA LEU A 89 7.01 -11.06 7.24
C LEU A 89 6.81 -12.16 8.31
N CYS A 90 7.76 -12.31 9.24
CA CYS A 90 7.66 -13.29 10.32
C CYS A 90 6.48 -13.06 11.24
N GLU A 91 6.13 -11.81 11.51
CA GLU A 91 4.95 -11.52 12.32
C GLU A 91 3.67 -11.87 11.59
N PHE A 92 3.59 -11.64 10.28
CA PHE A 92 2.45 -12.07 9.50
C PHE A 92 2.31 -13.59 9.49
N GLU A 93 3.38 -14.30 9.18
CA GLU A 93 3.37 -15.76 9.12
C GLU A 93 3.15 -16.40 10.49
N GLY A 94 3.73 -15.80 11.54
CA GLY A 94 3.54 -16.22 12.93
C GLY A 94 2.12 -15.96 13.43
N ALA A 95 1.48 -14.86 13.03
CA ALA A 95 0.08 -14.58 13.35
C ALA A 95 -0.87 -15.53 12.61
N LEU A 96 -0.63 -15.77 11.32
CA LEU A 96 -1.50 -16.56 10.44
C LEU A 96 -1.26 -18.07 10.52
N GLY A 97 -0.13 -18.50 11.09
CA GLY A 97 0.26 -19.91 11.19
C GLY A 97 0.63 -20.54 9.85
N ARG A 98 0.92 -19.74 8.81
CA ARG A 98 1.27 -20.24 7.47
C ARG A 98 2.14 -19.25 6.68
N PRO A 99 2.88 -19.72 5.67
CA PRO A 99 3.57 -18.82 4.75
C PRO A 99 2.63 -17.89 4.00
N VAL A 100 3.02 -16.64 3.85
CA VAL A 100 2.28 -15.63 3.06
C VAL A 100 2.85 -15.56 1.65
N GLY A 101 2.01 -15.63 0.62
CA GLY A 101 2.46 -15.43 -0.76
C GLY A 101 2.72 -13.95 -1.04
N TRP A 102 3.48 -13.63 -2.09
CA TRP A 102 3.55 -12.26 -2.61
C TRP A 102 2.43 -12.02 -3.63
N GLY A 103 1.91 -10.80 -3.73
CA GLY A 103 0.84 -10.41 -4.66
C GLY A 103 1.28 -10.36 -6.13
N PHE A 104 2.46 -10.89 -6.44
CA PHE A 104 3.10 -10.78 -7.74
C PHE A 104 2.33 -11.51 -8.82
N SER A 105 2.50 -10.96 -10.01
CA SER A 105 1.87 -11.50 -11.16
C SER A 105 2.51 -12.87 -11.47
N GLU A 106 3.83 -12.97 -11.63
CA GLU A 106 4.53 -14.24 -11.87
C GLU A 106 4.88 -14.91 -10.54
N ALA A 107 5.22 -16.20 -10.57
CA ALA A 107 5.60 -16.98 -9.38
C ALA A 107 6.99 -16.59 -8.83
N SER A 108 7.30 -15.31 -8.71
CA SER A 108 8.51 -14.86 -8.01
C SER A 108 8.35 -15.13 -6.53
N HIS A 109 9.37 -15.79 -5.95
CA HIS A 109 9.40 -16.13 -4.54
C HIS A 109 10.05 -15.02 -3.69
N GLN A 110 10.65 -14.01 -4.33
CA GLN A 110 11.44 -12.98 -3.67
C GLN A 110 10.89 -11.58 -3.92
N LEU A 111 10.58 -10.87 -2.83
CA LEU A 111 10.38 -9.42 -2.84
C LEU A 111 11.75 -8.74 -2.95
N LYS A 112 11.91 -7.86 -3.95
CA LYS A 112 13.13 -7.07 -4.14
C LYS A 112 13.07 -5.83 -3.26
N ILE A 113 14.21 -5.37 -2.76
CA ILE A 113 14.26 -4.13 -1.99
C ILE A 113 15.39 -3.25 -2.50
N SER A 114 15.10 -2.00 -2.83
CA SER A 114 16.09 -1.00 -3.23
C SER A 114 16.12 0.15 -2.21
N PRO A 115 17.09 0.13 -1.26
CA PRO A 115 17.25 1.16 -0.23
C PRO A 115 17.44 2.59 -0.76
N HIS A 116 18.10 2.75 -1.91
CA HIS A 116 18.41 4.06 -2.51
C HIS A 116 17.77 4.24 -3.88
N ALA A 117 16.52 3.79 -4.06
CA ALA A 117 15.91 3.65 -5.38
C ALA A 117 15.85 4.95 -6.21
N PHE A 118 15.60 6.09 -5.58
CA PHE A 118 15.46 7.38 -6.26
C PHE A 118 15.66 8.59 -5.34
N ALA A 119 15.94 9.76 -5.92
CA ALA A 119 16.12 11.03 -5.21
C ALA A 119 14.78 11.79 -5.10
N ASP A 120 13.94 11.39 -4.16
CA ASP A 120 12.69 12.07 -3.82
C ASP A 120 12.25 11.72 -2.39
N ALA A 121 11.43 12.55 -1.77
CA ALA A 121 10.86 12.31 -0.45
C ALA A 121 9.67 11.35 -0.55
N ASN A 122 9.95 10.09 -0.90
CA ASN A 122 8.92 9.06 -1.05
C ASN A 122 9.46 7.65 -0.80
N ALA A 123 8.57 6.70 -0.51
CA ALA A 123 8.81 5.26 -0.52
C ALA A 123 7.56 4.57 -1.07
N TYR A 124 7.71 3.43 -1.74
CA TYR A 124 6.55 2.67 -2.23
C TYR A 124 6.85 1.19 -2.52
N TYR A 125 5.86 0.36 -2.26
CA TYR A 125 5.71 -0.98 -2.83
C TYR A 125 5.20 -0.90 -4.27
N SER A 126 5.81 -1.69 -5.17
CA SER A 126 5.29 -1.92 -6.52
C SER A 126 5.19 -3.40 -6.83
N ARG A 127 3.96 -3.83 -7.15
CA ARG A 127 3.66 -5.19 -7.62
C ARG A 127 4.33 -5.48 -8.96
N GLU A 128 4.43 -4.49 -9.85
CA GLU A 128 4.93 -4.66 -11.21
C GLU A 128 6.44 -4.90 -11.27
N SER A 129 7.21 -4.18 -10.45
CA SER A 129 8.66 -4.42 -10.32
C SER A 129 9.00 -5.49 -9.28
N GLU A 130 8.01 -5.94 -8.52
CA GLU A 130 8.13 -6.88 -7.39
C GLU A 130 9.07 -6.31 -6.32
N SER A 131 8.95 -5.00 -6.03
CA SER A 131 9.92 -4.29 -5.20
C SER A 131 9.35 -3.34 -4.17
N LEU A 132 10.08 -3.18 -3.07
CA LEU A 132 10.03 -2.00 -2.20
C LEU A 132 11.11 -1.01 -2.66
N ASN A 133 10.73 0.25 -2.84
CA ASN A 133 11.59 1.28 -3.38
C ASN A 133 11.61 2.45 -2.39
N PHE A 134 12.80 2.74 -1.86
CA PHE A 134 12.99 3.78 -0.85
C PHE A 134 13.74 4.95 -1.46
N GLY A 135 13.19 6.15 -1.28
CA GLY A 135 13.78 7.39 -1.75
C GLY A 135 14.71 8.03 -0.72
N TYR A 136 15.47 9.03 -1.18
CA TYR A 136 16.29 9.89 -0.35
C TYR A 136 16.23 11.35 -0.80
N PHE A 137 16.39 12.28 0.12
CA PHE A 137 16.27 13.71 -0.16
C PHE A 137 17.08 14.56 0.84
N PRO A 138 17.49 15.78 0.46
CA PRO A 138 18.23 16.66 1.36
C PRO A 138 17.31 17.29 2.41
N ARG A 139 17.79 17.35 3.65
CA ARG A 139 17.22 18.14 4.75
C ARG A 139 17.77 19.58 4.70
N GLU A 140 17.09 20.52 5.35
CA GLU A 140 17.50 21.94 5.41
C GLU A 140 18.92 22.17 5.97
N ASP A 141 19.40 21.27 6.83
CA ASP A 141 20.75 21.32 7.42
C ASP A 141 21.86 20.72 6.51
N GLY A 142 21.48 20.25 5.32
CA GLY A 142 22.38 19.65 4.34
C GLY A 142 22.64 18.16 4.53
N GLN A 143 22.07 17.52 5.56
CA GLN A 143 22.10 16.06 5.70
C GLN A 143 21.13 15.41 4.70
N THR A 144 21.41 14.18 4.28
CA THR A 144 20.48 13.40 3.44
C THR A 144 19.63 12.50 4.31
N VAL A 145 18.31 12.59 4.16
CA VAL A 145 17.36 11.68 4.77
C VAL A 145 17.17 10.48 3.86
N PHE A 146 17.31 9.28 4.42
CA PHE A 146 17.08 8.02 3.71
C PHE A 146 15.84 7.35 4.29
N THR A 147 14.78 7.21 3.50
CA THR A 147 13.53 6.59 3.95
C THR A 147 13.72 5.11 4.34
N CYS A 148 14.73 4.45 3.79
CA CYS A 148 15.10 3.06 4.12
C CYS A 148 15.63 2.89 5.56
N LEU A 149 15.98 3.98 6.25
CA LEU A 149 16.43 3.95 7.64
C LEU A 149 15.27 4.04 8.63
N SER A 150 14.11 4.53 8.20
CA SER A 150 12.92 4.63 9.02
C SER A 150 12.28 3.26 9.23
N HIS A 151 12.05 2.90 10.49
CA HIS A 151 11.48 1.59 10.83
C HIS A 151 10.07 1.45 10.27
N ASP A 152 9.24 2.45 10.53
CA ASP A 152 7.83 2.47 10.20
C ASP A 152 7.57 2.59 8.71
N ILE A 153 8.34 3.39 7.96
CA ILE A 153 8.22 3.40 6.50
C ILE A 153 8.52 2.01 5.93
N VAL A 154 9.58 1.34 6.40
CA VAL A 154 9.92 0.00 5.90
C VAL A 154 8.81 -1.01 6.27
N VAL A 155 8.25 -0.94 7.48
CA VAL A 155 7.12 -1.79 7.89
C VAL A 155 5.87 -1.49 7.06
N HIS A 156 5.55 -0.22 6.81
CA HIS A 156 4.40 0.22 6.01
C HIS A 156 4.45 -0.36 4.61
N GLU A 157 5.56 -0.14 3.90
CA GLU A 157 5.73 -0.64 2.53
C GLU A 157 5.78 -2.16 2.46
N THR A 158 6.37 -2.81 3.46
CA THR A 158 6.32 -4.27 3.58
C THR A 158 4.90 -4.77 3.80
N SER A 159 4.09 -4.04 4.57
CA SER A 159 2.68 -4.37 4.86
C SER A 159 1.82 -4.27 3.61
N HIS A 160 2.06 -3.29 2.74
CA HIS A 160 1.44 -3.27 1.41
C HIS A 160 1.72 -4.55 0.61
N ALA A 161 2.98 -5.00 0.55
CA ALA A 161 3.35 -6.21 -0.16
C ALA A 161 2.69 -7.48 0.41
N LEU A 162 2.57 -7.55 1.74
CA LEU A 162 1.95 -8.68 2.44
C LEU A 162 0.43 -8.68 2.30
N LEU A 163 -0.21 -7.52 2.44
CA LEU A 163 -1.65 -7.36 2.23
C LEU A 163 -2.00 -7.68 0.78
N ASP A 164 -1.20 -7.24 -0.19
CA ASP A 164 -1.35 -7.63 -1.59
C ASP A 164 -1.31 -9.15 -1.78
N GLY A 165 -0.36 -9.81 -1.12
CA GLY A 165 -0.21 -11.25 -1.14
C GLY A 165 -1.42 -12.01 -0.60
N LEU A 166 -2.03 -11.50 0.47
CA LEU A 166 -3.17 -12.11 1.14
C LEU A 166 -4.52 -11.76 0.51
N ARG A 167 -4.66 -10.53 0.03
CA ARG A 167 -5.90 -9.92 -0.48
C ARG A 167 -5.60 -9.07 -1.72
N PRO A 168 -5.20 -9.68 -2.86
CA PRO A 168 -4.73 -8.95 -4.04
C PRO A 168 -5.79 -8.10 -4.72
N TYR A 169 -7.07 -8.28 -4.39
CA TYR A 169 -8.17 -7.48 -4.92
C TYR A 169 -8.41 -6.18 -4.15
N TYR A 170 -7.82 -5.99 -2.97
CA TYR A 170 -7.95 -4.73 -2.23
C TYR A 170 -7.32 -3.56 -2.98
N PHE A 171 -6.34 -3.82 -3.86
CA PHE A 171 -5.79 -2.84 -4.82
C PHE A 171 -6.80 -2.32 -5.85
N LYS A 172 -7.97 -2.94 -5.98
CA LYS A 172 -9.04 -2.45 -6.83
C LYS A 172 -10.02 -1.69 -5.94
N PRO A 173 -10.03 -0.35 -5.93
CA PRO A 173 -10.97 0.38 -5.10
C PRO A 173 -12.39 0.01 -5.51
N SER A 174 -13.20 -0.40 -4.53
CA SER A 174 -14.59 -0.81 -4.73
C SER A 174 -15.55 -0.14 -3.74
N SER A 175 -15.07 0.12 -2.52
CA SER A 175 -15.66 1.02 -1.53
C SER A 175 -14.60 1.99 -1.01
N THR A 176 -15.03 3.09 -0.37
CA THR A 176 -14.12 4.01 0.35
C THR A 176 -13.35 3.25 1.42
N ASP A 177 -14.01 2.35 2.17
CA ASP A 177 -13.37 1.53 3.20
C ASP A 177 -12.28 0.62 2.61
N GLN A 178 -12.53 -0.04 1.49
CA GLN A 178 -11.52 -0.91 0.88
C GLN A 178 -10.30 -0.12 0.39
N ALA A 179 -10.55 1.05 -0.22
CA ALA A 179 -9.47 1.92 -0.66
C ALA A 179 -8.64 2.43 0.55
N ALA A 180 -9.33 2.86 1.60
CA ALA A 180 -8.75 3.35 2.85
C ALA A 180 -8.01 2.29 3.66
N PHE A 181 -8.52 1.06 3.64
CA PHE A 181 -7.98 -0.04 4.43
C PHE A 181 -6.54 -0.36 4.04
N HIS A 182 -6.17 -0.19 2.78
CA HIS A 182 -4.83 -0.52 2.31
C HIS A 182 -3.74 0.33 2.99
N GLU A 183 -3.98 1.64 3.09
CA GLU A 183 -3.11 2.59 3.78
C GLU A 183 -3.26 2.46 5.30
N GLY A 184 -4.50 2.58 5.82
CA GLY A 184 -4.74 2.60 7.26
C GLY A 184 -4.33 1.29 7.97
N PHE A 185 -4.43 0.14 7.31
CA PHE A 185 -3.92 -1.12 7.86
C PHE A 185 -2.39 -1.13 7.92
N SER A 186 -1.72 -0.58 6.90
CA SER A 186 -0.26 -0.54 6.84
C SER A 186 0.30 0.40 7.92
N ASP A 187 -0.37 1.54 8.16
CA ASP A 187 -0.08 2.44 9.29
C ASP A 187 -0.27 1.75 10.65
N VAL A 188 -1.38 1.03 10.83
CA VAL A 188 -1.64 0.24 12.05
C VAL A 188 -0.51 -0.78 12.30
N VAL A 189 -0.08 -1.49 11.26
CA VAL A 189 1.00 -2.47 11.37
C VAL A 189 2.34 -1.79 11.70
N ALA A 190 2.65 -0.67 11.05
CA ALA A 190 3.84 0.12 11.33
C ALA A 190 3.89 0.58 12.79
N LEU A 191 2.80 1.17 13.27
CA LEU A 191 2.68 1.66 14.64
C LEU A 191 2.82 0.58 15.69
N LEU A 192 2.03 -0.49 15.56
CA LEU A 192 2.07 -1.57 16.53
C LEU A 192 3.42 -2.31 16.46
N SER A 193 4.13 -2.26 15.33
CA SER A 193 5.50 -2.79 15.22
C SER A 193 6.51 -1.97 16.01
N VAL A 194 6.42 -0.64 15.97
CA VAL A 194 7.22 0.26 16.82
C VAL A 194 6.91 0.02 18.31
N PHE A 195 5.63 -0.05 18.67
CA PHE A 195 5.21 -0.28 20.06
C PHE A 195 5.49 -1.69 20.59
N ARG A 196 6.02 -2.62 19.79
CA ARG A 196 6.50 -3.91 20.28
C ARG A 196 7.89 -3.83 20.93
N SER A 197 8.60 -2.72 20.77
CA SER A 197 9.91 -2.51 21.37
C SER A 197 9.78 -1.88 22.76
N GLU A 198 10.16 -2.62 23.80
CA GLU A 198 10.20 -2.11 25.17
C GLU A 198 11.14 -0.92 25.32
N GLU A 199 12.27 -0.92 24.59
CA GLU A 199 13.23 0.18 24.59
C GLU A 199 12.61 1.46 24.02
N ILE A 200 11.84 1.35 22.93
CA ILE A 200 11.15 2.51 22.34
C ILE A 200 10.08 3.02 23.29
N ILE A 201 9.25 2.13 23.87
CA ILE A 201 8.24 2.56 24.84
C ILE A 201 8.91 3.20 26.06
N ARG A 202 10.00 2.63 26.57
CA ARG A 202 10.73 3.18 27.71
C ARG A 202 11.28 4.57 27.40
N GLU A 203 11.83 4.77 26.20
CA GLU A 203 12.26 6.10 25.76
C GLU A 203 11.06 7.06 25.62
N ALA A 204 9.95 6.59 25.05
CA ALA A 204 8.71 7.36 24.91
C ALA A 204 8.16 7.87 26.25
N LEU A 205 8.32 7.06 27.29
CA LEU A 205 7.81 7.32 28.63
C LEU A 205 8.78 8.15 29.48
N ARG A 206 10.00 8.45 29.01
CA ARG A 206 11.07 9.08 29.80
C ARG A 206 10.62 10.38 30.47
N SER A 207 9.85 11.22 29.78
CA SER A 207 9.33 12.49 30.31
C SER A 207 8.34 12.31 31.47
N LEU A 208 7.74 11.13 31.61
CA LEU A 208 6.86 10.78 32.72
C LEU A 208 7.59 10.11 33.90
N MET A 209 8.87 9.75 33.73
CA MET A 209 9.61 9.01 34.74
C MET A 209 10.14 9.92 35.84
N THR A 210 9.95 9.49 37.08
CA THR A 210 10.66 10.01 38.24
C THR A 210 12.12 9.53 38.26
N LYS A 211 12.95 10.09 39.14
CA LYS A 211 14.35 9.67 39.33
C LYS A 211 14.53 8.18 39.65
N ASN A 212 13.49 7.53 40.18
CA ASN A 212 13.51 6.10 40.52
C ASN A 212 12.94 5.22 39.40
N LEU A 213 12.87 5.74 38.16
CA LEU A 213 12.30 5.05 36.99
C LEU A 213 10.85 4.62 37.19
N ARG A 214 10.06 5.43 37.91
CA ARG A 214 8.64 5.17 38.16
C ARG A 214 7.75 6.20 37.50
N ILE A 215 6.57 5.78 37.06
CA ILE A 215 5.53 6.62 36.46
C ILE A 215 4.35 6.65 37.41
N SER A 216 3.95 7.85 37.82
CA SER A 216 2.85 8.06 38.75
C SER A 216 1.51 7.59 38.17
N LEU A 217 0.61 7.07 39.02
CA LEU A 217 -0.65 6.47 38.58
C LEU A 217 -1.59 7.48 37.90
N ASP A 218 -1.54 8.76 38.27
CA ASP A 218 -2.30 9.85 37.63
C ASP A 218 -1.87 10.11 36.17
N ARG A 219 -0.63 9.70 35.82
CA ARG A 219 -0.10 9.79 34.45
C ARG A 219 -0.41 8.55 33.61
N LEU A 220 -0.83 7.45 34.23
CA LEU A 220 -1.25 6.23 33.54
C LEU A 220 -2.74 6.31 33.20
N THR A 221 -3.07 7.25 32.33
CA THR A 221 -4.42 7.52 31.78
C THR A 221 -4.33 7.64 30.26
N LEU A 222 -5.46 7.68 29.56
CA LEU A 222 -5.46 7.88 28.09
C LEU A 222 -4.78 9.20 27.72
N ASP A 223 -5.14 10.30 28.40
CA ASP A 223 -4.51 11.60 28.16
C ASP A 223 -3.06 11.60 28.63
N GLY A 224 -2.75 10.94 29.74
CA GLY A 224 -1.40 10.85 30.27
C GLY A 224 -0.44 10.11 29.34
N LEU A 225 -0.84 8.96 28.78
CA LEU A 225 -0.09 8.18 27.79
C LEU A 225 -0.08 8.88 26.42
N GLY A 226 -1.24 9.42 26.00
CA GLY A 226 -1.39 10.14 24.73
C GLY A 226 -0.66 11.48 24.67
N SER A 227 -0.38 12.12 25.81
CA SER A 227 0.39 13.38 25.88
C SER A 227 1.91 13.19 26.07
N THR A 228 2.39 11.94 26.10
CA THR A 228 3.83 11.63 26.23
C THR A 228 4.59 11.78 24.92
N SER A 229 5.89 11.44 24.96
CA SER A 229 6.67 11.22 23.75
C SER A 229 6.16 10.04 22.90
N LEU A 230 5.08 9.32 23.25
CA LEU A 230 4.32 8.50 22.28
C LEU A 230 3.66 9.37 21.20
N ALA A 231 3.10 10.52 21.56
CA ALA A 231 2.63 11.49 20.57
C ALA A 231 3.80 12.16 19.83
N ARG A 232 4.98 12.26 20.46
CA ARG A 232 6.20 12.72 19.77
C ARG A 232 6.84 11.67 18.87
N LEU A 233 6.78 10.39 19.23
CA LEU A 233 7.12 9.27 18.34
C LEU A 233 6.19 9.32 17.13
N ALA A 234 4.89 9.52 17.37
CA ALA A 234 3.94 9.78 16.29
C ALA A 234 4.26 11.06 15.49
N GLU A 235 4.79 12.12 16.11
CA GLU A 235 5.28 13.32 15.40
C GLU A 235 6.55 13.02 14.59
N GLN A 236 7.49 12.20 15.08
CA GLN A 236 8.73 11.87 14.39
C GLN A 236 8.50 10.93 13.20
N MET A 237 7.59 9.96 13.36
CA MET A 237 7.05 9.11 12.30
C MET A 237 6.41 9.95 11.17
N GLY A 238 5.79 11.09 11.51
CA GLY A 238 5.15 11.99 10.54
C GLY A 238 5.97 13.18 10.05
N ALA A 239 6.99 13.61 10.80
CA ALA A 239 7.83 14.78 10.47
C ALA A 239 8.97 14.43 9.51
N ALA A 240 9.30 13.15 9.34
CA ALA A 240 10.32 12.72 8.40
C ALA A 240 9.92 12.95 6.93
N LEU A 241 8.64 13.26 6.62
CA LEU A 241 8.16 13.33 5.24
C LEU A 241 7.04 14.38 5.07
N GLU A 242 7.40 15.64 4.75
CA GLU A 242 6.44 16.55 4.11
C GLU A 242 6.12 16.03 2.70
N GLY A 243 4.95 15.40 2.53
CA GLY A 243 4.46 14.94 1.22
C GLY A 243 4.22 13.44 1.05
N VAL A 244 4.50 12.62 2.06
CA VAL A 244 4.15 11.19 2.14
C VAL A 244 3.15 11.00 3.28
N PRO A 245 2.18 10.06 3.22
CA PRO A 245 1.05 9.99 4.15
C PRO A 245 1.36 9.85 5.66
N SER A 246 2.63 9.72 6.09
CA SER A 246 2.98 9.51 7.50
C SER A 246 2.76 10.72 8.42
N SER A 247 2.58 11.95 7.87
CA SER A 247 2.31 13.17 8.66
C SER A 247 0.97 13.16 9.44
N ALA A 248 0.09 12.18 9.16
CA ALA A 248 -1.27 12.07 9.71
C ALA A 248 -1.37 11.48 11.14
N LEU A 249 -0.26 10.99 11.68
CA LEU A 249 -0.33 10.11 12.85
C LEU A 249 -0.66 10.80 14.17
N ARG A 250 -0.14 12.02 14.38
CA ARG A 250 -0.52 12.84 15.55
C ARG A 250 -1.98 13.28 15.47
N GLU A 251 -2.46 13.59 14.26
CA GLU A 251 -3.85 14.00 14.04
C GLU A 251 -4.79 12.82 14.29
N SER A 252 -4.42 11.60 13.89
CA SER A 252 -5.14 10.36 14.21
C SER A 252 -5.39 10.20 15.72
N LEU A 253 -4.35 10.38 16.56
CA LEU A 253 -4.47 10.25 18.02
C LEU A 253 -5.32 11.37 18.66
N LYS A 254 -5.47 12.51 17.99
CA LYS A 254 -6.34 13.61 18.42
C LYS A 254 -7.80 13.39 18.07
N ILE A 255 -8.12 12.48 17.15
CA ILE A 255 -9.51 12.15 16.81
C ILE A 255 -10.17 11.51 18.03
N LYS A 256 -11.04 12.26 18.71
CA LYS A 256 -11.82 11.78 19.85
C LYS A 256 -12.96 10.88 19.37
N PRO A 257 -13.51 10.00 20.22
CA PRO A 257 -14.65 9.19 19.83
C PRO A 257 -15.86 10.07 19.55
N ASP A 258 -16.46 9.89 18.38
CA ASP A 258 -17.73 10.48 17.99
C ASP A 258 -18.42 9.48 17.06
N ARG A 259 -19.65 9.07 17.41
CA ARG A 259 -20.40 8.08 16.64
C ARG A 259 -20.78 8.56 15.24
N SER A 260 -20.71 9.86 14.98
CA SER A 260 -20.95 10.42 13.66
C SER A 260 -19.75 10.29 12.72
N HIS A 261 -18.53 10.06 13.22
CA HIS A 261 -17.30 10.05 12.41
C HIS A 261 -17.41 9.13 11.20
N TYR A 262 -17.79 7.87 11.40
CA TYR A 262 -17.86 6.90 10.30
C TYR A 262 -18.82 7.31 9.16
N THR A 263 -19.83 8.14 9.42
CA THR A 263 -20.78 8.61 8.40
C THR A 263 -20.60 10.07 8.01
N SER A 264 -19.60 10.75 8.59
CA SER A 264 -19.38 12.17 8.36
C SER A 264 -18.63 12.44 7.06
N ALA A 265 -18.89 13.61 6.47
CA ALA A 265 -18.24 14.07 5.24
C ALA A 265 -16.70 14.15 5.36
N ARG A 266 -16.16 14.36 6.58
CA ARG A 266 -14.70 14.37 6.81
C ARG A 266 -14.05 13.06 6.36
N PHE A 267 -14.72 11.94 6.55
CA PHE A 267 -14.12 10.62 6.31
C PHE A 267 -14.62 9.99 5.00
N GLU A 268 -15.21 10.76 4.08
CA GLU A 268 -15.64 10.23 2.77
C GLU A 268 -14.46 9.94 1.83
N GLU A 269 -13.30 10.53 2.08
CA GLU A 269 -12.07 10.36 1.33
C GLU A 269 -11.22 9.21 1.92
N GLU A 270 -10.47 8.50 1.06
CA GLU A 270 -9.78 7.25 1.40
C GLU A 270 -8.65 7.42 2.42
N HIS A 271 -7.88 8.50 2.37
CA HIS A 271 -6.84 8.77 3.36
C HIS A 271 -7.43 9.16 4.71
N ASP A 272 -8.42 10.06 4.74
CA ASP A 272 -9.11 10.41 5.99
C ASP A 272 -9.77 9.16 6.60
N ARG A 273 -10.42 8.33 5.79
CA ARG A 273 -11.03 7.06 6.23
C ARG A 273 -9.98 6.09 6.79
N GLY A 274 -8.77 6.08 6.23
CA GLY A 274 -7.63 5.30 6.76
C GLY A 274 -7.18 5.84 8.12
N GLU A 275 -7.06 7.17 8.24
CA GLU A 275 -6.74 7.88 9.49
C GLU A 275 -7.73 7.51 10.62
N LEU A 276 -9.02 7.41 10.29
CA LEU A 276 -10.05 6.98 11.24
C LEU A 276 -9.79 5.55 11.76
N LEU A 277 -9.36 4.62 10.91
CA LEU A 277 -9.03 3.25 11.33
C LEU A 277 -7.84 3.26 12.30
N VAL A 278 -6.78 4.01 11.96
CA VAL A 278 -5.60 4.18 12.80
C VAL A 278 -6.00 4.73 14.18
N ALA A 279 -6.80 5.80 14.22
CA ALA A 279 -7.28 6.41 15.45
C ALA A 279 -8.03 5.43 16.36
N VAL A 280 -8.93 4.63 15.77
CA VAL A 280 -9.72 3.62 16.48
C VAL A 280 -8.82 2.54 17.07
N ILE A 281 -7.93 1.95 16.26
CA ILE A 281 -7.04 0.87 16.71
C ILE A 281 -6.05 1.37 17.76
N MET A 282 -5.47 2.56 17.59
CA MET A 282 -4.53 3.12 18.57
C MET A 282 -5.21 3.48 19.89
N ARG A 283 -6.47 3.93 19.86
CA ARG A 283 -7.26 4.07 21.08
C ARG A 283 -7.50 2.72 21.76
N ALA A 284 -7.88 1.69 21.01
CA ALA A 284 -8.09 0.36 21.55
C ALA A 284 -6.80 -0.18 22.19
N PHE A 285 -5.64 0.00 21.52
CA PHE A 285 -4.32 -0.30 22.07
C PHE A 285 -4.08 0.37 23.42
N MET A 286 -4.26 1.70 23.51
CA MET A 286 -4.04 2.43 24.76
C MET A 286 -4.99 1.96 25.88
N MET A 287 -6.25 1.68 25.56
CA MET A 287 -7.23 1.16 26.52
C MET A 287 -6.83 -0.22 27.04
N THR A 288 -6.45 -1.14 26.14
CA THR A 288 -5.94 -2.46 26.52
C THR A 288 -4.68 -2.34 27.35
N TRP A 289 -3.72 -1.49 26.96
CA TRP A 289 -2.51 -1.27 27.73
C TRP A 289 -2.82 -0.82 29.16
N LEU A 290 -3.72 0.15 29.33
CA LEU A 290 -4.16 0.59 30.66
C LEU A 290 -4.83 -0.53 31.47
N SER A 291 -5.67 -1.36 30.83
CA SER A 291 -6.27 -2.54 31.47
C SER A 291 -5.21 -3.53 31.96
N ARG A 292 -4.17 -3.78 31.17
CA ARG A 292 -3.06 -4.67 31.54
C ARG A 292 -2.24 -4.15 32.71
N LEU A 293 -2.20 -2.83 32.91
CA LEU A 293 -1.52 -2.23 34.05
C LEU A 293 -2.34 -2.32 35.34
N GLN A 294 -3.66 -2.54 35.30
CA GLN A 294 -4.51 -2.51 36.49
C GLN A 294 -4.07 -3.51 37.59
N PRO A 295 -3.76 -4.79 37.29
CA PRO A 295 -3.30 -5.74 38.30
C PRO A 295 -2.00 -5.32 38.99
N HIS A 296 -1.17 -4.52 38.32
CA HIS A 296 0.12 -4.06 38.87
C HIS A 296 -0.01 -2.83 39.78
N ARG A 297 -1.18 -2.17 39.83
CA ARG A 297 -1.39 -0.94 40.62
C ARG A 297 -1.55 -1.22 42.11
N GLU A 298 -1.96 -2.42 42.48
CA GLU A 298 -2.22 -2.78 43.88
C GLU A 298 -0.94 -2.67 44.72
N GLY A 299 -1.01 -1.95 45.83
CA GLY A 299 0.14 -1.75 46.72
C GLY A 299 1.25 -0.85 46.18
N GLN A 300 1.06 -0.17 45.04
CA GLN A 300 2.08 0.70 44.41
C GLN A 300 1.66 2.19 44.41
N PRO A 301 1.49 2.85 45.59
CA PRO A 301 1.02 4.24 45.66
C PRO A 301 2.00 5.25 45.03
N ALA A 302 3.27 4.88 44.91
CA ALA A 302 4.32 5.69 44.28
C ALA A 302 4.37 5.56 42.74
N GLY A 303 3.35 4.98 42.10
CA GLY A 303 3.34 4.71 40.65
C GLY A 303 3.93 3.35 40.29
N LEU A 304 4.02 3.02 39.00
CA LEU A 304 4.58 1.76 38.49
C LEU A 304 6.02 1.93 38.00
N HIS A 305 6.84 0.89 38.07
CA HIS A 305 8.16 0.91 37.45
C HIS A 305 8.02 0.98 35.92
N ALA A 306 8.78 1.85 35.28
CA ALA A 306 8.73 2.10 33.84
C ALA A 306 8.97 0.84 33.00
N GLY A 307 9.79 -0.09 33.51
CA GLY A 307 9.98 -1.41 32.89
C GLY A 307 8.68 -2.22 32.78
N ILE A 308 7.86 -2.27 33.84
CA ILE A 308 6.56 -2.97 33.82
C ILE A 308 5.61 -2.27 32.85
N VAL A 309 5.61 -0.93 32.86
CA VAL A 309 4.77 -0.14 31.96
C VAL A 309 5.14 -0.43 30.49
N ALA A 310 6.43 -0.47 30.17
CA ALA A 310 6.93 -0.79 28.84
C ALA A 310 6.65 -2.24 28.42
N GLU A 311 6.90 -3.22 29.29
CA GLU A 311 6.66 -4.65 29.03
C GLU A 311 5.18 -4.94 28.73
N GLU A 312 4.26 -4.38 29.54
CA GLU A 312 2.82 -4.56 29.33
C GLU A 312 2.35 -3.85 28.05
N GLY A 313 2.96 -2.71 27.71
CA GLY A 313 2.68 -1.99 26.46
C GLY A 313 3.14 -2.78 25.24
N ALA A 314 4.38 -3.28 25.26
CA ALA A 314 4.93 -4.12 24.20
C ALA A 314 4.14 -5.41 24.00
N THR A 315 3.67 -6.01 25.10
CA THR A 315 2.83 -7.20 25.05
C THR A 315 1.44 -6.90 24.50
N ALA A 316 0.84 -5.75 24.88
CA ALA A 316 -0.42 -5.30 24.30
C ALA A 316 -0.32 -5.08 22.78
N ALA A 317 0.72 -4.37 22.33
CA ALA A 317 0.95 -4.08 20.92
C ALA A 317 1.16 -5.37 20.12
N ARG A 318 1.97 -6.31 20.64
CA ARG A 318 2.20 -7.61 20.01
C ARG A 318 0.92 -8.42 19.84
N GLN A 319 0.10 -8.52 20.88
CA GLN A 319 -1.14 -9.28 20.82
C GLN A 319 -2.16 -8.62 19.88
N LEU A 320 -2.32 -7.30 19.96
CA LEU A 320 -3.25 -6.57 19.10
C LEU A 320 -2.85 -6.63 17.62
N LEU A 321 -1.56 -6.50 17.30
CA LEU A 321 -1.05 -6.67 15.94
C LEU A 321 -1.42 -8.04 15.36
N ARG A 322 -1.23 -9.10 16.14
CA ARG A 322 -1.59 -10.47 15.74
C ARG A 322 -3.10 -10.66 15.57
N ILE A 323 -3.93 -9.96 16.34
CA ILE A 323 -5.39 -9.95 16.14
C ILE A 323 -5.72 -9.27 14.80
N CYS A 324 -5.15 -8.09 14.55
CA CYS A 324 -5.34 -7.33 13.30
C CYS A 324 -4.94 -8.14 12.05
N ILE A 325 -3.78 -8.80 12.10
CA ILE A 325 -3.31 -9.63 10.98
C ILE A 325 -4.21 -10.85 10.77
N ARG A 326 -4.57 -11.59 11.84
CA ARG A 326 -5.44 -12.77 11.72
C ARG A 326 -6.83 -12.43 11.21
N ALA A 327 -7.34 -11.25 11.54
CA ALA A 327 -8.63 -10.77 11.06
C ALA A 327 -8.70 -10.71 9.53
N LEU A 328 -7.57 -10.55 8.83
CA LEU A 328 -7.55 -10.61 7.37
C LEU A 328 -8.20 -11.88 6.81
N ASP A 329 -8.05 -13.03 7.49
CA ASP A 329 -8.64 -14.31 7.04
C ASP A 329 -10.16 -14.38 7.14
N TYR A 330 -10.76 -13.53 7.98
CA TYR A 330 -12.20 -13.47 8.20
C TYR A 330 -12.86 -12.30 7.47
N LEU A 331 -12.08 -11.55 6.67
CA LEU A 331 -12.60 -10.49 5.80
C LEU A 331 -13.11 -11.05 4.46
N PRO A 332 -14.14 -10.41 3.87
CA PRO A 332 -14.59 -10.75 2.53
C PRO A 332 -13.46 -10.57 1.50
N PRO A 333 -13.48 -11.33 0.38
CA PRO A 333 -12.41 -11.27 -0.62
C PRO A 333 -12.36 -9.95 -1.40
N VAL A 334 -13.49 -9.22 -1.43
CA VAL A 334 -13.70 -7.90 -2.05
C VAL A 334 -14.80 -7.17 -1.30
N ASP A 335 -14.96 -5.86 -1.55
CA ASP A 335 -16.01 -5.02 -1.01
C ASP A 335 -16.03 -4.98 0.53
N LEU A 336 -14.83 -5.00 1.13
CA LEU A 336 -14.71 -4.92 2.59
C LEU A 336 -15.30 -3.61 3.11
N THR A 337 -15.92 -3.69 4.28
CA THR A 337 -16.30 -2.53 5.09
C THR A 337 -15.68 -2.61 6.48
N TYR A 338 -15.57 -1.49 7.18
CA TYR A 338 -15.06 -1.48 8.56
C TYR A 338 -15.92 -2.31 9.53
N PRO A 339 -17.26 -2.35 9.43
CA PRO A 339 -18.08 -3.33 10.14
C PRO A 339 -17.66 -4.78 9.93
N ASP A 340 -17.27 -5.17 8.71
CA ASP A 340 -16.76 -6.53 8.44
C ASP A 340 -15.45 -6.76 9.18
N TYR A 341 -14.58 -5.75 9.21
CA TYR A 341 -13.31 -5.82 9.93
C TYR A 341 -13.51 -5.94 11.44
N VAL A 342 -14.50 -5.26 12.03
CA VAL A 342 -14.83 -5.45 13.45
C VAL A 342 -15.23 -6.88 13.73
N SER A 343 -16.16 -7.44 12.96
CA SER A 343 -16.56 -8.85 13.13
C SER A 343 -15.39 -9.81 12.90
N ALA A 344 -14.51 -9.52 11.93
CA ALA A 344 -13.30 -10.29 11.67
C ALA A 344 -12.30 -10.26 12.83
N LEU A 345 -12.05 -9.09 13.43
CA LEU A 345 -11.19 -8.92 14.61
C LEU A 345 -11.68 -9.74 15.80
N LEU A 346 -12.99 -9.65 16.09
CA LEU A 346 -13.62 -10.38 17.20
C LEU A 346 -13.57 -11.90 16.97
N THR A 347 -13.84 -12.33 15.73
CA THR A 347 -13.80 -13.75 15.36
C THR A 347 -12.39 -14.32 15.44
N ALA A 348 -11.42 -13.61 14.84
CA ALA A 348 -10.02 -14.04 14.83
C ALA A 348 -9.46 -14.23 16.24
N ASP A 349 -9.76 -13.30 17.15
CA ASP A 349 -9.32 -13.42 18.53
C ASP A 349 -10.02 -14.56 19.28
N MET A 350 -11.36 -14.64 19.17
CA MET A 350 -12.16 -15.69 19.82
C MET A 350 -11.72 -17.11 19.44
N GLN A 351 -11.34 -17.34 18.18
CA GLN A 351 -10.94 -18.67 17.69
C GLN A 351 -9.62 -19.17 18.30
N LEU A 352 -8.70 -18.28 18.68
CA LEU A 352 -7.44 -18.67 19.30
C LEU A 352 -7.47 -18.56 20.82
N TYR A 353 -8.20 -17.58 21.35
CA TYR A 353 -8.34 -17.31 22.77
C TYR A 353 -9.84 -17.25 23.14
N PRO A 354 -10.52 -18.40 23.30
CA PRO A 354 -11.93 -18.41 23.66
C PRO A 354 -12.22 -17.65 24.96
N ASP A 355 -11.30 -17.72 25.93
CA ASP A 355 -11.30 -16.93 27.16
C ASP A 355 -10.47 -15.64 26.99
N ASP A 356 -11.13 -14.49 27.13
CA ASP A 356 -10.53 -13.15 27.09
C ASP A 356 -10.88 -12.37 28.38
N ASP A 357 -11.15 -13.08 29.48
CA ASP A 357 -11.58 -12.44 30.73
C ASP A 357 -10.46 -11.67 31.43
N LYS A 358 -9.20 -11.94 31.09
CA LYS A 358 -8.06 -11.32 31.78
C LYS A 358 -7.89 -9.84 31.43
N TYR A 359 -8.02 -9.48 30.15
CA TYR A 359 -7.75 -8.12 29.66
C TYR A 359 -8.80 -7.60 28.68
N HIS A 360 -9.78 -8.43 28.29
CA HIS A 360 -10.96 -8.06 27.53
C HIS A 360 -10.66 -7.34 26.19
N TYR A 361 -9.69 -7.83 25.41
CA TYR A 361 -9.35 -7.28 24.09
C TYR A 361 -10.57 -7.15 23.18
N ARG A 362 -11.42 -8.18 23.11
CA ARG A 362 -12.61 -8.17 22.26
C ARG A 362 -13.61 -7.11 22.69
N LYS A 363 -13.82 -6.97 23.99
CA LYS A 363 -14.70 -5.91 24.54
C LYS A 363 -14.15 -4.53 24.21
N VAL A 364 -12.84 -4.30 24.45
CA VAL A 364 -12.18 -3.03 24.16
C VAL A 364 -12.27 -2.69 22.67
N LEU A 365 -11.99 -3.64 21.78
CA LEU A 365 -12.13 -3.46 20.34
C LEU A 365 -13.56 -3.07 19.97
N LYS A 366 -14.54 -3.88 20.36
CA LYS A 366 -15.96 -3.64 20.05
C LYS A 366 -16.44 -2.27 20.55
N GLU A 367 -16.17 -1.94 21.81
CA GLU A 367 -16.60 -0.67 22.41
C GLU A 367 -15.90 0.53 21.77
N THR A 368 -14.61 0.38 21.43
CA THR A 368 -13.85 1.46 20.78
C THR A 368 -14.38 1.72 19.36
N PHE A 369 -14.55 0.69 18.53
CA PHE A 369 -15.13 0.86 17.19
C PHE A 369 -16.54 1.47 17.24
N ALA A 370 -17.40 0.97 18.14
CA ALA A 370 -18.75 1.50 18.32
C ALA A 370 -18.76 2.99 18.74
N ALA A 371 -17.77 3.42 19.52
CA ALA A 371 -17.62 4.82 19.94
C ALA A 371 -17.28 5.77 18.78
N TYR A 372 -16.77 5.25 17.66
CA TYR A 372 -16.53 6.00 16.41
C TYR A 372 -17.62 5.77 15.35
N GLY A 373 -18.70 5.05 15.70
CA GLY A 373 -19.83 4.80 14.80
C GLY A 373 -19.69 3.56 13.92
N ILE A 374 -18.77 2.66 14.26
CA ILE A 374 -18.51 1.42 13.52
C ILE A 374 -18.97 0.25 14.38
N ASP A 375 -20.19 -0.23 14.13
CA ASP A 375 -20.71 -1.42 14.79
C ASP A 375 -20.35 -2.70 13.99
N PRO A 376 -20.23 -3.88 14.63
CA PRO A 376 -19.93 -5.13 13.93
C PRO A 376 -20.97 -5.46 12.84
N ALA A 377 -20.50 -6.03 11.72
CA ALA A 377 -21.38 -6.47 10.64
C ALA A 377 -22.25 -7.68 11.05
N SER A 378 -21.69 -8.62 11.81
CA SER A 378 -22.42 -9.78 12.33
C SER A 378 -23.48 -9.35 13.35
N ARG A 379 -24.75 -9.72 13.08
CA ARG A 379 -25.90 -9.44 13.96
C ARG A 379 -26.42 -10.68 14.68
N ASP A 380 -26.00 -11.86 14.24
CA ASP A 380 -26.55 -13.13 14.72
C ASP A 380 -25.99 -13.52 16.10
N ARG A 381 -24.83 -12.98 16.46
CA ARG A 381 -24.22 -13.15 17.79
C ARG A 381 -24.20 -11.83 18.54
N SER A 382 -24.54 -11.89 19.83
CA SER A 382 -24.50 -10.72 20.71
C SER A 382 -23.08 -10.17 20.91
N ASP A 383 -22.05 -11.00 20.75
CA ASP A 383 -20.65 -10.59 20.82
C ASP A 383 -20.19 -9.85 19.56
N GLY A 384 -20.85 -10.01 18.41
CA GLY A 384 -20.51 -9.37 17.13
C GLY A 384 -19.48 -10.13 16.29
N ALA A 385 -19.04 -11.32 16.73
CA ALA A 385 -18.22 -12.22 15.92
C ALA A 385 -19.07 -12.92 14.84
N TRP A 386 -18.43 -13.45 13.81
CA TRP A 386 -19.09 -14.31 12.83
C TRP A 386 -19.49 -15.64 13.47
N ASN A 387 -20.64 -16.17 13.05
CA ASN A 387 -20.98 -17.55 13.36
C ASN A 387 -20.03 -18.50 12.60
N PRO A 388 -19.66 -19.64 13.20
CA PRO A 388 -19.13 -20.72 12.41
C PRO A 388 -20.18 -21.10 11.34
N PRO A 389 -19.75 -21.49 10.13
CA PRO A 389 -20.68 -22.03 9.14
C PRO A 389 -21.33 -23.31 9.72
N CYS A 390 -22.61 -23.56 9.44
CA CYS A 390 -23.31 -24.71 10.03
C CYS A 390 -22.75 -26.00 9.43
N GLU A 391 -22.45 -27.01 10.26
CA GLU A 391 -21.92 -28.30 9.77
C GLU A 391 -22.89 -29.01 8.80
N ASP A 392 -24.20 -28.77 8.96
CA ASP A 392 -25.23 -29.31 8.07
C ASP A 392 -25.31 -28.57 6.71
N ASP A 393 -24.66 -27.41 6.58
CA ASP A 393 -24.71 -26.61 5.33
C ASP A 393 -23.75 -27.15 4.26
N PHE A 394 -22.77 -27.98 4.63
CA PHE A 394 -21.78 -28.52 3.69
C PHE A 394 -21.21 -29.89 4.09
N SER A 395 -21.12 -30.79 3.12
CA SER A 395 -20.39 -32.05 3.16
C SER A 395 -18.89 -31.85 2.94
N MET A 396 -18.09 -32.41 3.86
CA MET A 396 -16.63 -32.55 3.74
C MET A 396 -16.22 -33.90 3.13
N VAL A 397 -17.18 -34.72 2.65
CA VAL A 397 -16.91 -36.07 2.16
C VAL A 397 -16.02 -36.02 0.92
N GLY A 398 -14.88 -36.70 0.98
CA GLY A 398 -13.95 -36.80 -0.14
C GLY A 398 -13.18 -35.51 -0.45
N VAL A 399 -13.27 -34.50 0.43
CA VAL A 399 -12.59 -33.21 0.31
C VAL A 399 -11.26 -33.27 1.06
N HIS A 400 -10.17 -32.93 0.38
CA HIS A 400 -8.85 -32.80 0.98
C HIS A 400 -8.54 -31.34 1.28
N PHE A 401 -8.65 -30.95 2.56
CA PHE A 401 -8.42 -29.56 2.99
C PHE A 401 -7.06 -29.00 2.54
N GLU A 402 -5.98 -29.79 2.62
CA GLU A 402 -4.67 -29.38 2.12
C GLU A 402 -4.66 -29.10 0.61
N ARG A 403 -5.39 -29.90 -0.18
CA ARG A 403 -5.52 -29.68 -1.62
C ARG A 403 -6.41 -28.49 -1.94
N MET A 404 -7.45 -28.22 -1.14
CA MET A 404 -8.25 -27.00 -1.28
C MET A 404 -7.44 -25.72 -1.10
N GLN A 405 -6.29 -25.77 -0.44
CA GLN A 405 -5.37 -24.63 -0.35
C GLN A 405 -4.49 -24.45 -1.61
N ARG A 406 -4.31 -25.49 -2.45
CA ARG A 406 -3.28 -25.51 -3.51
C ARG A 406 -3.76 -25.90 -4.91
N ASP A 407 -4.83 -26.68 -5.05
CA ASP A 407 -5.44 -27.11 -6.33
C ASP A 407 -6.87 -26.57 -6.56
N PRO A 408 -7.11 -25.66 -7.54
CA PRO A 408 -8.42 -25.03 -7.73
C PRO A 408 -9.52 -26.06 -8.05
N THR A 409 -9.12 -27.20 -8.62
CA THR A 409 -10.00 -28.33 -8.92
C THR A 409 -10.60 -28.91 -7.64
N GLU A 410 -9.83 -28.98 -6.56
CA GLU A 410 -10.34 -29.46 -5.27
C GLU A 410 -11.36 -28.48 -4.66
N VAL A 411 -11.16 -27.18 -4.84
CA VAL A 411 -12.15 -26.17 -4.39
C VAL A 411 -13.40 -26.22 -5.25
N PHE A 412 -13.26 -26.42 -6.57
CA PHE A 412 -14.40 -26.65 -7.45
C PHE A 412 -15.19 -27.88 -7.04
N ARG A 413 -14.49 -28.99 -6.75
CA ARG A 413 -15.12 -30.20 -6.24
C ARG A 413 -15.86 -29.94 -4.93
N PHE A 414 -15.25 -29.22 -3.98
CA PHE A 414 -15.94 -28.83 -2.75
C PHE A 414 -17.22 -28.06 -3.03
N ILE A 415 -17.19 -27.05 -3.91
CA ILE A 415 -18.41 -26.29 -4.28
C ILE A 415 -19.43 -27.19 -4.98
N TRP A 416 -18.97 -28.07 -5.87
CA TRP A 416 -19.81 -28.99 -6.63
C TRP A 416 -20.57 -29.97 -5.73
N GLU A 417 -19.90 -30.54 -4.73
CA GLU A 417 -20.52 -31.44 -3.74
C GLU A 417 -21.43 -30.69 -2.74
N ASN A 418 -21.36 -29.34 -2.72
CA ASN A 418 -22.07 -28.46 -1.79
C ASN A 418 -22.92 -27.42 -2.54
N GLU A 419 -23.66 -27.85 -3.56
CA GLU A 419 -24.45 -26.95 -4.41
C GLU A 419 -25.45 -26.09 -3.61
N SER A 420 -26.05 -26.63 -2.55
CA SER A 420 -26.98 -25.90 -1.67
C SER A 420 -26.34 -24.73 -0.91
N PHE A 421 -25.01 -24.76 -0.73
CA PHE A 421 -24.24 -23.72 -0.06
C PHE A 421 -23.92 -22.54 -0.99
N ALA A 422 -23.78 -22.80 -2.29
CA ALA A 422 -23.55 -21.76 -3.28
C ALA A 422 -24.89 -21.13 -3.70
N SER A 423 -25.09 -19.85 -3.40
CA SER A 423 -26.27 -19.08 -3.84
C SER A 423 -26.37 -18.86 -5.36
N THR A 424 -25.54 -19.57 -6.15
CA THR A 424 -25.50 -19.51 -7.61
C THR A 424 -25.77 -20.92 -8.14
N PRO A 425 -26.85 -21.14 -8.93
CA PRO A 425 -27.10 -22.44 -9.54
C PRO A 425 -25.90 -22.81 -10.43
N ALA A 426 -25.28 -23.97 -10.19
CA ALA A 426 -24.16 -24.45 -11.01
C ALA A 426 -24.57 -24.77 -12.46
N ASP A 427 -25.87 -24.74 -12.75
CA ASP A 427 -26.51 -25.25 -13.97
C ASP A 427 -26.91 -24.17 -14.99
N ASP A 428 -26.53 -22.89 -14.80
CA ASP A 428 -26.87 -21.82 -15.76
C ASP A 428 -25.93 -21.75 -16.98
N GLY A 429 -25.02 -22.72 -17.12
CA GLY A 429 -24.06 -22.81 -18.22
C GLY A 429 -22.94 -21.76 -18.17
N ARG A 430 -22.85 -20.95 -17.10
CA ARG A 430 -21.74 -20.01 -16.91
C ARG A 430 -20.59 -20.71 -16.16
N PRO A 431 -19.33 -20.53 -16.59
CA PRO A 431 -18.20 -21.10 -15.87
C PRO A 431 -18.12 -20.49 -14.45
N ILE A 432 -18.25 -21.34 -13.42
CA ILE A 432 -17.94 -20.97 -12.03
C ILE A 432 -16.47 -20.58 -11.99
N THR A 433 -16.21 -19.28 -11.89
CA THR A 433 -14.86 -18.76 -11.77
C THR A 433 -14.49 -18.78 -10.30
N LEU A 434 -13.76 -19.82 -9.89
CA LEU A 434 -13.13 -19.85 -8.58
C LEU A 434 -12.05 -18.79 -8.50
N PHE A 435 -12.35 -17.71 -7.80
CA PHE A 435 -11.37 -16.71 -7.44
C PHE A 435 -10.47 -17.26 -6.34
N ARG A 436 -9.47 -18.05 -6.75
CA ARG A 436 -8.23 -18.07 -5.98
C ARG A 436 -7.46 -16.79 -6.25
N PRO A 437 -6.70 -16.27 -5.28
CA PRO A 437 -5.66 -15.29 -5.57
C PRO A 437 -4.56 -15.97 -6.41
N ARG A 438 -4.83 -16.18 -7.70
CA ARG A 438 -3.82 -16.39 -8.75
C ARG A 438 -4.38 -15.94 -10.08
N LYS A 439 -3.56 -15.12 -10.75
CA LYS A 439 -3.72 -14.51 -12.08
C LYS A 439 -4.84 -15.08 -12.96
N LEU A 440 -5.79 -14.22 -13.33
CA LEU A 440 -6.28 -14.25 -14.69
C LEU A 440 -5.21 -13.63 -15.59
N GLY A 441 -4.48 -14.49 -16.31
CA GLY A 441 -3.78 -14.09 -17.51
C GLY A 441 -4.82 -13.86 -18.61
N GLU A 442 -5.05 -12.61 -18.99
CA GLU A 442 -4.88 -12.14 -20.36
C GLU A 442 -5.17 -10.64 -20.46
N ALA A 443 -4.17 -9.94 -21.00
CA ALA A 443 -4.22 -8.62 -21.62
C ALA A 443 -5.10 -7.55 -20.95
N ARG A 444 -4.56 -6.85 -19.96
CA ARG A 444 -4.72 -5.39 -19.81
C ARG A 444 -3.64 -4.86 -18.86
N ARG A 445 -2.56 -4.31 -19.41
CA ARG A 445 -1.50 -3.54 -18.71
C ARG A 445 -2.11 -2.43 -17.83
N LYS A 446 -2.50 -2.70 -16.58
CA LYS A 446 -2.74 -1.66 -15.59
C LYS A 446 -1.37 -1.28 -15.00
N SER A 447 -1.15 0.02 -14.95
CA SER A 447 0.10 0.69 -14.56
C SER A 447 0.26 0.63 -13.04
N PRO A 448 1.50 0.64 -12.52
CA PRO A 448 1.76 0.92 -11.11
C PRO A 448 1.09 2.23 -10.70
N TYR A 449 0.52 2.24 -9.49
CA TYR A 449 -0.02 3.41 -8.82
C TYR A 449 1.12 4.43 -8.61
N HIS A 450 0.89 5.67 -9.05
CA HIS A 450 1.78 6.82 -8.85
C HIS A 450 0.89 8.09 -8.80
N PRO A 451 1.24 9.14 -8.04
CA PRO A 451 0.55 10.42 -8.11
C PRO A 451 0.74 11.02 -9.50
N ASP A 452 -0.25 10.82 -10.35
CA ASP A 452 -0.31 11.40 -11.69
C ASP A 452 -1.04 12.76 -11.64
N PRO A 453 -0.70 13.70 -12.53
CA PRO A 453 -1.32 15.03 -12.54
C PRO A 453 -2.84 14.93 -12.76
N MET A 454 -3.59 15.74 -12.01
CA MET A 454 -5.03 15.90 -12.15
C MET A 454 -5.38 16.62 -13.46
N VAL A 455 -6.18 15.99 -14.33
CA VAL A 455 -6.60 16.56 -15.61
C VAL A 455 -8.11 16.71 -15.69
N THR A 456 -8.57 17.78 -16.32
CA THR A 456 -10.01 18.09 -16.54
C THR A 456 -10.43 17.94 -18.00
N HIS A 457 -9.47 17.85 -18.92
CA HIS A 457 -9.68 17.75 -20.36
C HIS A 457 -8.65 16.80 -20.98
N VAL A 458 -9.07 16.07 -22.02
CA VAL A 458 -8.19 15.22 -22.84
C VAL A 458 -8.40 15.53 -24.32
N VAL A 459 -7.35 15.38 -25.11
CA VAL A 459 -7.40 15.48 -26.58
C VAL A 459 -7.31 14.07 -27.15
N VAL A 460 -8.26 13.73 -28.00
CA VAL A 460 -8.35 12.48 -28.78
C VAL A 460 -8.02 12.80 -30.22
N THR A 461 -7.06 12.12 -30.85
CA THR A 461 -6.72 12.33 -32.27
C THR A 461 -6.52 11.01 -33.01
N LEU A 462 -6.79 11.02 -34.31
CA LEU A 462 -6.55 9.88 -35.19
C LEU A 462 -5.18 9.97 -35.82
N VAL A 463 -4.43 8.87 -35.76
CA VAL A 463 -3.08 8.77 -36.34
C VAL A 463 -2.95 7.53 -37.21
N ARG A 464 -2.15 7.63 -38.27
CA ARG A 464 -1.75 6.50 -39.12
C ARG A 464 -0.30 6.14 -38.85
N ARG A 465 0.01 4.84 -38.81
CA ARG A 465 1.40 4.36 -38.71
C ARG A 465 2.11 4.57 -40.04
N ARG A 466 3.32 5.16 -40.03
CA ARG A 466 4.05 5.47 -41.28
C ARG A 466 4.32 4.22 -42.12
N HIS A 467 4.72 3.12 -41.48
CA HIS A 467 4.82 1.76 -42.06
C HIS A 467 4.66 0.71 -40.94
N ALA A 468 4.33 -0.54 -41.29
CA ALA A 468 3.94 -1.62 -40.36
C ALA A 468 4.94 -1.94 -39.23
N LYS A 469 6.24 -1.65 -39.40
CA LYS A 469 7.30 -1.89 -38.40
C LYS A 469 7.82 -0.61 -37.72
N SER A 470 7.20 0.56 -37.95
CA SER A 470 7.72 1.86 -37.51
C SER A 470 6.97 2.38 -36.29
N ASP A 471 7.67 2.86 -35.26
CA ASP A 471 7.06 3.58 -34.13
C ASP A 471 6.78 5.06 -34.43
N GLN A 472 6.61 5.41 -35.71
CA GLN A 472 6.25 6.76 -36.16
C GLN A 472 4.78 6.80 -36.58
N TYR A 473 4.05 7.73 -35.96
CA TYR A 473 2.64 7.98 -36.22
C TYR A 473 2.46 9.37 -36.86
N LEU A 474 1.60 9.45 -37.87
CA LEU A 474 1.27 10.67 -38.60
C LEU A 474 -0.19 11.03 -38.30
N PRO A 475 -0.50 12.25 -37.84
CA PRO A 475 -1.88 12.67 -37.62
C PRO A 475 -2.66 12.70 -38.93
N LEU A 476 -3.89 12.21 -38.88
CA LEU A 476 -4.83 12.37 -40.00
C LEU A 476 -5.35 13.80 -40.02
N VAL A 477 -5.44 14.37 -41.22
CA VAL A 477 -5.97 15.70 -41.46
C VAL A 477 -7.23 15.60 -42.31
N ASP A 478 -8.16 16.54 -42.12
CA ASP A 478 -9.33 16.70 -43.00
C ASP A 478 -8.95 17.38 -44.32
N ASP A 479 -9.93 17.57 -45.21
CA ASP A 479 -9.74 18.19 -46.54
C ASP A 479 -9.24 19.64 -46.46
N SER A 480 -9.31 20.29 -45.30
CA SER A 480 -8.76 21.63 -45.05
C SER A 480 -7.32 21.61 -44.52
N GLY A 481 -6.76 20.42 -44.31
CA GLY A 481 -5.43 20.22 -43.72
C GLY A 481 -5.42 20.33 -42.19
N LYS A 482 -6.58 20.37 -41.53
CA LYS A 482 -6.68 20.44 -40.07
C LYS A 482 -6.62 19.03 -39.48
N VAL A 483 -5.83 18.85 -38.42
CA VAL A 483 -5.74 17.57 -37.69
C VAL A 483 -7.10 17.18 -37.15
N ILE A 484 -7.50 15.92 -37.38
CA ILE A 484 -8.73 15.33 -36.86
C ILE A 484 -8.48 15.02 -35.38
N SER A 485 -9.02 15.87 -34.51
CA SER A 485 -8.94 15.71 -33.06
C SER A 485 -10.19 16.25 -32.37
N ALA A 486 -10.59 15.63 -31.25
CA ALA A 486 -11.66 16.08 -30.38
C ALA A 486 -11.12 16.35 -28.97
N ARG A 487 -11.55 17.45 -28.36
CA ARG A 487 -11.26 17.79 -26.96
C ARG A 487 -12.44 17.34 -26.10
N VAL A 488 -12.20 16.44 -25.16
CA VAL A 488 -13.22 15.85 -24.30
C VAL A 488 -13.02 16.36 -22.87
N SER A 489 -14.05 16.98 -22.31
CA SER A 489 -14.07 17.36 -20.89
C SER A 489 -14.38 16.14 -20.03
N LEU A 490 -13.62 15.96 -18.96
CA LEU A 490 -13.85 14.92 -17.96
C LEU A 490 -14.78 15.44 -16.86
N TYR A 491 -15.62 14.56 -16.30
CA TYR A 491 -16.46 14.92 -15.16
C TYR A 491 -15.61 14.97 -13.88
N GLY A 492 -15.25 16.18 -13.45
CA GLY A 492 -14.35 16.42 -12.32
C GLY A 492 -12.86 16.32 -12.66
N LYS A 493 -11.99 16.60 -11.68
CA LYS A 493 -10.54 16.36 -11.80
C LYS A 493 -10.27 14.85 -11.69
N LYS A 494 -9.50 14.28 -12.62
CA LYS A 494 -9.14 12.84 -12.64
C LYS A 494 -7.62 12.67 -12.76
N THR A 495 -7.04 11.68 -12.08
CA THR A 495 -5.61 11.29 -12.21
C THR A 495 -5.35 10.74 -13.64
N TRP A 496 -4.19 11.05 -14.21
CA TRP A 496 -3.79 10.66 -15.58
C TRP A 496 -3.34 9.18 -15.89
N PRO A 497 -3.48 8.15 -15.03
CA PRO A 497 -3.37 6.74 -15.45
C PRO A 497 -4.75 6.13 -15.74
N TYR A 498 -5.84 6.77 -15.28
CA TYR A 498 -7.22 6.34 -15.51
C TYR A 498 -7.70 6.68 -16.92
N ALA A 499 -7.17 7.74 -17.53
CA ALA A 499 -7.33 8.03 -18.94
C ALA A 499 -6.15 7.45 -19.72
N ARG A 500 -6.15 6.14 -19.94
CA ARG A 500 -5.11 5.50 -20.79
C ARG A 500 -5.03 6.23 -22.14
N ALA A 501 -3.81 6.46 -22.63
CA ALA A 501 -3.56 6.66 -24.05
C ALA A 501 -4.03 5.40 -24.79
N LEU A 502 -5.28 5.43 -25.25
CA LEU A 502 -5.97 4.27 -25.78
C LEU A 502 -5.62 4.12 -27.25
N CYS A 503 -4.51 3.42 -27.53
CA CYS A 503 -4.15 3.01 -28.88
C CYS A 503 -5.00 1.79 -29.26
N THR A 504 -6.14 2.03 -29.90
CA THR A 504 -6.93 0.99 -30.55
C THR A 504 -6.55 0.98 -32.03
N GLU A 505 -5.99 -0.13 -32.52
CA GLU A 505 -5.80 -0.37 -33.95
C GLU A 505 -7.12 -0.87 -34.55
N PHE A 506 -7.57 -0.24 -35.63
CA PHE A 506 -8.76 -0.64 -36.35
C PHE A 506 -8.36 -1.23 -37.72
N LEU A 507 -8.96 -2.36 -38.08
CA LEU A 507 -8.84 -2.94 -39.42
C LEU A 507 -10.02 -2.45 -40.28
N ALA A 508 -9.74 -1.98 -41.49
CA ALA A 508 -10.76 -1.51 -42.41
C ALA A 508 -11.74 -2.64 -42.79
N ALA A 509 -13.05 -2.37 -42.76
CA ALA A 509 -14.08 -3.31 -43.21
C ALA A 509 -14.12 -3.40 -44.75
N PRO A 510 -14.48 -4.56 -45.33
CA PRO A 510 -14.61 -4.72 -46.79
C PRO A 510 -15.62 -3.75 -47.39
N ARG A 511 -15.35 -3.33 -48.63
CA ARG A 511 -16.09 -2.32 -49.41
C ARG A 511 -17.62 -2.54 -49.53
N GLU A 512 -18.09 -3.74 -49.24
CA GLU A 512 -19.49 -4.16 -49.31
C GLU A 512 -20.34 -3.69 -48.11
N GLN A 513 -19.72 -3.33 -46.98
CA GLN A 513 -20.43 -2.71 -45.85
C GLN A 513 -20.39 -1.18 -45.98
N ARG A 514 -21.52 -0.58 -46.39
CA ARG A 514 -21.71 0.89 -46.51
C ARG A 514 -21.64 1.67 -45.18
N LYS A 515 -21.20 1.06 -44.08
CA LYS A 515 -21.12 1.71 -42.76
C LYS A 515 -19.70 2.26 -42.50
N PRO A 516 -19.57 3.49 -41.96
CA PRO A 516 -18.27 4.05 -41.60
C PRO A 516 -17.58 3.19 -40.53
N ALA A 517 -16.25 3.09 -40.58
CA ALA A 517 -15.46 2.27 -39.67
C ALA A 517 -15.37 2.88 -38.26
N LEU A 518 -15.52 4.21 -38.15
CA LEU A 518 -15.51 4.92 -36.88
C LEU A 518 -16.38 6.19 -36.98
N GLU A 519 -17.22 6.40 -35.98
CA GLU A 519 -18.04 7.60 -35.79
C GLU A 519 -17.55 8.33 -34.53
N ILE A 520 -17.07 9.57 -34.69
CA ILE A 520 -16.61 10.41 -33.57
C ILE A 520 -17.54 11.61 -33.46
N THR A 521 -18.23 11.76 -32.34
CA THR A 521 -19.16 12.88 -32.10
C THR A 521 -18.57 13.86 -31.11
N GLU A 522 -18.35 15.11 -31.52
CA GLU A 522 -17.87 16.20 -30.66
C GLU A 522 -18.82 17.40 -30.76
N SER A 523 -19.33 17.88 -29.63
CA SER A 523 -20.14 19.11 -29.56
C SER A 523 -21.29 19.18 -30.59
N GLY A 524 -21.96 18.04 -30.81
CA GLY A 524 -23.05 17.91 -31.79
C GLY A 524 -22.61 17.77 -33.25
N LYS A 525 -21.31 17.73 -33.54
CA LYS A 525 -20.76 17.41 -34.87
C LYS A 525 -20.25 15.99 -34.91
N THR A 526 -20.81 15.20 -35.82
CA THR A 526 -20.38 13.83 -36.09
C THR A 526 -19.35 13.82 -37.22
N ILE A 527 -18.15 13.31 -36.95
CA ILE A 527 -17.10 13.05 -37.93
C ILE A 527 -17.16 11.57 -38.30
N LEU A 528 -17.49 11.31 -39.57
CA LEU A 528 -17.52 9.97 -40.14
C LEU A 528 -16.17 9.68 -40.79
N VAL A 529 -15.42 8.73 -40.24
CA VAL A 529 -14.09 8.38 -40.74
C VAL A 529 -14.19 7.17 -41.65
N ARG A 530 -13.89 7.37 -42.94
CA ARG A 530 -13.71 6.28 -43.90
C ARG A 530 -12.24 5.95 -44.01
N VAL A 531 -11.93 4.66 -43.92
CA VAL A 531 -10.55 4.19 -43.93
C VAL A 531 -10.33 3.42 -45.22
N PRO A 532 -9.26 3.71 -45.99
CA PRO A 532 -8.91 2.93 -47.18
C PRO A 532 -8.64 1.47 -46.84
N GLU A 533 -9.02 0.57 -47.75
CA GLU A 533 -8.81 -0.87 -47.62
C GLU A 533 -7.30 -1.19 -47.51
N GLY A 534 -6.91 -1.95 -46.48
CA GLY A 534 -5.51 -2.33 -46.22
C GLY A 534 -4.69 -1.36 -45.37
N GLU A 535 -5.26 -0.28 -44.84
CA GLU A 535 -4.56 0.64 -43.93
C GLU A 535 -4.96 0.45 -42.46
N SER A 536 -3.97 0.52 -41.55
CA SER A 536 -4.16 0.52 -40.10
C SER A 536 -4.01 1.93 -39.54
N PHE A 537 -4.93 2.29 -38.64
CA PHE A 537 -4.95 3.58 -37.95
C PHE A 537 -5.18 3.36 -36.47
N SER A 538 -4.70 4.30 -35.67
CA SER A 538 -4.73 4.27 -34.21
C SER A 538 -5.38 5.52 -33.66
N LEU A 539 -6.17 5.35 -32.60
CA LEU A 539 -6.61 6.48 -31.77
C LEU A 539 -5.48 6.85 -30.79
N LEU A 540 -5.20 8.12 -30.59
CA LEU A 540 -4.25 8.60 -29.59
C LEU A 540 -4.99 9.55 -28.63
N ILE A 541 -4.90 9.30 -27.33
CA ILE A 541 -5.52 10.14 -26.28
C ILE A 541 -4.42 10.68 -25.37
N PHE A 542 -4.41 11.98 -25.10
CA PHE A 542 -3.44 12.62 -24.21
C PHE A 542 -4.10 13.78 -23.43
N PRO A 543 -3.56 14.18 -22.27
CA PRO A 543 -4.17 15.23 -21.47
C PRO A 543 -3.92 16.59 -22.13
N ASP A 544 -4.88 17.48 -21.96
CA ASP A 544 -4.86 18.80 -22.56
C ASP A 544 -4.02 19.78 -21.72
N GLY A 545 -2.89 20.24 -22.28
CA GLY A 545 -1.95 21.15 -21.62
C GLY A 545 -0.57 21.14 -22.29
N ASP A 546 0.38 21.91 -21.76
CA ASP A 546 1.76 21.95 -22.27
C ASP A 546 2.50 20.62 -22.00
N PRO A 547 2.95 19.88 -23.04
CA PRO A 547 3.65 18.61 -22.90
C PRO A 547 4.90 18.64 -22.01
N ALA A 548 5.62 19.75 -21.97
CA ALA A 548 6.83 19.90 -21.16
C ALA A 548 6.51 20.06 -19.67
N THR A 549 5.37 20.65 -19.35
CA THR A 549 4.88 20.79 -17.98
C THR A 549 4.29 19.48 -17.47
N ILE A 550 3.50 18.80 -18.30
CA ILE A 550 2.92 17.48 -17.99
C ILE A 550 4.01 16.39 -17.88
N GLY A 551 5.03 16.43 -18.73
CA GLY A 551 6.15 15.47 -18.71
C GLY A 551 7.04 15.57 -17.47
N ARG A 552 7.17 16.77 -16.87
CA ARG A 552 7.93 17.00 -15.62
C ARG A 552 7.18 16.56 -14.37
N GLN A 553 5.85 16.55 -14.42
CA GLN A 553 4.98 16.16 -13.30
C GLN A 553 4.60 14.66 -13.31
N HIS A 554 5.17 13.88 -14.22
CA HIS A 554 4.80 12.49 -14.46
C HIS A 554 5.88 11.50 -13.98
N ALA A 555 5.44 10.42 -13.34
CA ALA A 555 6.24 9.35 -12.71
C ALA A 555 7.43 8.80 -13.49
N PHE A 556 7.32 8.78 -14.83
CA PHE A 556 8.31 8.16 -15.71
C PHE A 556 9.33 9.16 -16.29
N GLY A 557 9.31 10.42 -15.80
CA GLY A 557 10.12 11.53 -16.31
C GLY A 557 9.88 11.82 -17.81
N GLU A 558 10.66 12.76 -18.35
CA GLU A 558 10.62 13.17 -19.76
C GLU A 558 10.77 11.99 -20.75
N GLN A 559 11.26 10.80 -20.38
CA GLN A 559 11.71 9.85 -21.40
C GLN A 559 10.61 9.01 -22.09
N ARG A 560 9.42 8.80 -21.49
CA ARG A 560 8.36 7.96 -22.10
C ARG A 560 7.24 8.75 -22.74
N LEU A 561 6.71 9.77 -22.06
CA LEU A 561 5.67 10.63 -22.61
C LEU A 561 6.24 11.52 -23.73
N PHE A 562 7.48 12.00 -23.58
CA PHE A 562 8.13 12.87 -24.57
C PHE A 562 8.66 12.07 -25.77
N LYS A 563 9.01 10.77 -25.68
CA LYS A 563 9.31 9.99 -26.91
C LYS A 563 8.08 9.80 -27.81
N ALA A 564 6.88 9.72 -27.22
CA ALA A 564 5.61 9.65 -27.94
C ALA A 564 5.16 11.05 -28.44
N LEU A 565 5.23 12.07 -27.57
CA LEU A 565 4.79 13.44 -27.88
C LEU A 565 5.81 14.21 -28.72
N GLN A 566 7.11 14.17 -28.42
CA GLN A 566 8.14 14.90 -29.17
C GLN A 566 8.23 14.39 -30.62
N ARG A 567 7.95 13.11 -30.92
CA ARG A 567 7.89 12.61 -32.32
C ARG A 567 6.63 13.01 -33.07
N ALA A 568 5.51 13.26 -32.38
CA ALA A 568 4.29 13.80 -32.97
C ALA A 568 4.34 15.34 -33.11
N SER A 569 4.90 16.02 -32.11
CA SER A 569 5.00 17.49 -32.01
C SER A 569 6.13 18.08 -32.86
N TYR A 570 7.26 17.38 -33.07
CA TYR A 570 8.32 17.87 -33.96
C TYR A 570 7.81 18.08 -35.39
N ASN A 571 6.81 17.29 -35.84
CA ASN A 571 6.20 17.46 -37.15
C ASN A 571 5.09 18.52 -37.17
N LEU A 572 4.42 18.81 -36.05
CA LEU A 572 3.44 19.89 -35.94
C LEU A 572 4.09 21.29 -35.97
N VAL A 573 5.26 21.45 -35.34
CA VAL A 573 6.01 22.72 -35.37
C VAL A 573 6.87 22.85 -36.64
N ALA A 574 7.48 21.75 -37.13
CA ALA A 574 8.25 21.78 -38.37
C ALA A 574 7.38 21.96 -39.63
N ASN A 575 6.14 21.45 -39.64
CA ASN A 575 5.22 21.72 -40.76
C ASN A 575 4.64 23.13 -40.72
N ARG A 576 4.56 23.80 -39.55
CA ARG A 576 4.24 25.24 -39.48
C ARG A 576 5.39 26.09 -40.02
N ALA A 577 6.64 25.74 -39.73
CA ALA A 577 7.82 26.42 -40.28
C ALA A 577 8.01 26.17 -41.79
N LYS A 578 7.74 24.96 -42.30
CA LYS A 578 7.81 24.65 -43.74
C LYS A 578 6.64 25.19 -44.55
N SER A 579 5.41 25.23 -44.02
CA SER A 579 4.28 25.81 -44.75
C SER A 579 4.36 27.35 -44.79
N ILE A 580 4.97 28.01 -43.80
CA ILE A 580 5.30 29.43 -43.87
C ILE A 580 6.48 29.70 -44.83
N ALA A 581 7.49 28.83 -44.88
CA ALA A 581 8.62 28.98 -45.81
C ALA A 581 8.29 28.64 -47.28
N VAL A 582 7.32 27.75 -47.54
CA VAL A 582 6.86 27.42 -48.92
C VAL A 582 5.80 28.40 -49.41
N ALA A 583 5.01 29.03 -48.51
CA ALA A 583 4.12 30.13 -48.87
C ALA A 583 4.86 31.46 -49.14
N ALA A 584 6.05 31.66 -48.57
CA ALA A 584 6.92 32.82 -48.85
C ALA A 584 7.86 32.65 -50.06
N ALA A 585 7.81 31.51 -50.77
CA ALA A 585 8.59 31.25 -51.97
C ALA A 585 7.72 31.03 -53.24
N LYS A 586 6.40 31.24 -53.13
CA LYS A 586 5.44 31.22 -54.25
C LYS A 586 4.40 32.36 -54.22
N CYS A 587 4.67 33.43 -53.48
CA CYS A 587 4.07 34.75 -53.64
C CYS A 587 5.17 35.79 -53.69
#